data_AF-A0AAN9G3W8-F1
#
_entry.id   AF-A0AAN9G3W8-F1
#
_cell.length_a   1.000
_cell.length_b   1.000
_cell.length_c   1.000
_cell.angle_alpha   90.00
_cell.angle_beta   90.00
_cell.angle_gamma   90.00
#
_symmetry.space_group_name_H-M   'P 1'
#
loop_
_entity.id
_entity.type
_entity.pdbx_description
1 polymer ?
#
loop_
_entity_poly.entity_id
_entity_poly.type
_entity_poly.pdbx_seq_one_letter_code
_entity_poly.pdbx_strand_id
1 'polypeptide(L)'
;MAGPGSSHQINNSNWRQIVTSLYRDALTQTYCVPPVNFNKVSYVRGTVPGTGHSALVLHPPSGAAPVHNVPPVSQRPVPPSRYSLWTQESQPQAIPDRVQESDFRDDFAQNHVMVNLQELGNHRHEVMFILSQLSFGNYLNQPAYAAATAQLPRPSQLDTKKTKYSDGEADFVLIHRQHGILIGELKSVGKSPAGAQNPQPPADADVAKRVTKAVKQLDRSETVVRHLVSDVAPGLTVRKTLFLPYVSTEQLERVLDNDPQLEKAVCQSLGAANVEEAVQLCCCSDQLFQPASYWEVTPAVLSQLSTWWQHRMACTVDTLLTDDKYLDIVARFVGPATTVSVPCYNGVRVEVRTAGQAVAELGRRLALLVLTLQQLDLMNRNPRLVCLTGPPGTG
;
A
#
# COMPACT_ATOMS: atom_id res chain seq x y z
N MET A 1 -49.37 -1.50 11.62
CA MET A 1 -48.60 -0.32 11.19
C MET A 1 -47.17 -0.49 11.71
N ALA A 2 -46.28 -1.03 10.88
CA ALA A 2 -44.84 -0.99 11.13
C ALA A 2 -44.33 0.29 10.46
N GLY A 3 -43.62 1.14 11.21
CA GLY A 3 -43.04 2.37 10.67
C GLY A 3 -41.98 2.06 9.60
N PRO A 4 -41.69 3.01 8.70
CA PRO A 4 -40.63 2.83 7.72
C PRO A 4 -39.29 2.82 8.46
N GLY A 5 -38.75 1.62 8.71
CA GLY A 5 -37.32 1.48 8.99
C GLY A 5 -36.57 2.10 7.82
N SER A 6 -35.75 3.10 8.09
CA SER A 6 -35.04 3.84 7.05
C SER A 6 -34.17 2.86 6.24
N SER A 7 -34.28 2.92 4.92
CA SER A 7 -33.48 2.12 3.98
C SER A 7 -31.97 2.19 4.25
N HIS A 8 -31.50 3.25 4.93
CA HIS A 8 -30.14 3.43 5.42
C HIS A 8 -29.71 2.39 6.49
N GLN A 9 -30.57 2.05 7.44
CA GLN A 9 -30.23 1.08 8.49
C GLN A 9 -30.17 -0.36 7.95
N ILE A 10 -31.04 -0.70 6.99
CA ILE A 10 -31.11 -2.03 6.39
C ILE A 10 -29.85 -2.32 5.56
N ASN A 11 -29.33 -1.32 4.82
CA ASN A 11 -28.15 -1.51 3.97
C ASN A 11 -26.85 -1.65 4.78
N ASN A 12 -26.65 -0.83 5.82
CA ASN A 12 -25.45 -0.95 6.68
C ASN A 12 -25.44 -2.27 7.45
N SER A 13 -26.59 -2.78 7.91
CA SER A 13 -26.64 -4.07 8.61
C SER A 13 -26.15 -5.24 7.74
N ASN A 14 -26.45 -5.23 6.43
CA ASN A 14 -25.98 -6.26 5.51
C ASN A 14 -24.48 -6.13 5.26
N TRP A 15 -23.96 -4.91 5.11
CA TRP A 15 -22.51 -4.71 4.92
C TRP A 15 -21.70 -5.09 6.16
N ARG A 16 -22.22 -4.82 7.37
CA ARG A 16 -21.62 -5.32 8.62
C ARG A 16 -21.55 -6.85 8.64
N GLN A 17 -22.62 -7.53 8.22
CA GLN A 17 -22.63 -9.00 8.13
C GLN A 17 -21.57 -9.50 7.15
N ILE A 18 -21.43 -8.86 5.99
CA ILE A 18 -20.39 -9.21 5.02
C ILE A 18 -19.00 -9.00 5.62
N VAL A 19 -18.73 -7.85 6.24
CA VAL A 19 -17.44 -7.58 6.89
C VAL A 19 -17.13 -8.61 7.97
N THR A 20 -18.07 -8.86 8.89
CA THR A 20 -17.87 -9.83 9.97
C THR A 20 -17.75 -11.26 9.47
N SER A 21 -18.32 -11.60 8.30
CA SER A 21 -18.09 -12.89 7.65
C SER A 21 -16.69 -13.04 7.07
N LEU A 22 -16.13 -11.95 6.51
CA LEU A 22 -14.79 -11.90 5.92
C LEU A 22 -13.70 -11.77 6.99
N TYR A 23 -14.00 -11.07 8.08
CA TYR A 23 -13.10 -10.74 9.18
C TYR A 23 -13.78 -11.10 10.51
N ARG A 24 -13.78 -12.39 10.85
CA ARG A 24 -14.52 -12.92 12.02
C ARG A 24 -14.07 -12.28 13.33
N ASP A 25 -12.82 -11.86 13.40
CA ASP A 25 -12.17 -11.29 14.57
C ASP A 25 -12.03 -9.75 14.45
N ALA A 26 -12.90 -9.09 13.66
CA ALA A 26 -12.84 -7.64 13.39
C ALA A 26 -12.83 -6.76 14.66
N LEU A 27 -13.34 -7.26 15.78
CA LEU A 27 -13.40 -6.57 17.08
C LEU A 27 -12.25 -6.95 18.04
N THR A 28 -11.38 -7.88 17.65
CA THR A 28 -10.35 -8.45 18.52
C THR A 28 -8.96 -8.51 17.88
N GLN A 29 -8.83 -8.27 16.57
CA GLN A 29 -7.55 -8.36 15.86
C GLN A 29 -7.28 -7.18 14.92
N THR A 30 -6.01 -7.10 14.50
CA THR A 30 -5.55 -6.23 13.43
C THR A 30 -5.67 -6.91 12.07
N TYR A 31 -6.15 -6.19 11.05
CA TYR A 31 -6.21 -6.66 9.67
C TYR A 31 -5.56 -5.66 8.70
N CYS A 32 -4.74 -6.16 7.78
CA CYS A 32 -4.25 -5.39 6.63
C CYS A 32 -5.15 -5.62 5.41
N VAL A 33 -5.48 -4.54 4.71
CA VAL A 33 -6.36 -4.58 3.54
C VAL A 33 -5.76 -3.72 2.41
N PRO A 34 -5.23 -4.34 1.32
CA PRO A 34 -5.12 -5.78 1.09
C PRO A 34 -4.17 -6.47 2.09
N PRO A 35 -4.34 -7.79 2.33
CA PRO A 35 -3.57 -8.55 3.32
C PRO A 35 -2.15 -8.89 2.87
N VAL A 36 -1.85 -8.71 1.58
CA VAL A 36 -0.50 -8.83 1.03
C VAL A 36 -0.27 -7.70 0.03
N ASN A 37 0.96 -7.19 -0.01
CA ASN A 37 1.34 -6.20 -1.01
C ASN A 37 1.66 -6.90 -2.34
N PHE A 38 1.02 -6.48 -3.42
CA PHE A 38 1.37 -6.93 -4.77
C PHE A 38 2.21 -5.85 -5.44
N ASN A 39 3.50 -6.12 -5.61
CA ASN A 39 4.39 -5.21 -6.31
C ASN A 39 3.98 -5.08 -7.79
N LYS A 40 4.04 -3.86 -8.30
CA LYS A 40 4.07 -3.59 -9.73
C LYS A 40 5.36 -4.19 -10.29
N VAL A 41 5.24 -4.87 -11.41
CA VAL A 41 6.37 -5.48 -12.09
C VAL A 41 6.26 -5.25 -13.58
N SER A 42 7.38 -5.03 -14.24
CA SER A 42 7.43 -4.73 -15.67
C SER A 42 7.28 -6.02 -16.48
N TYR A 43 6.32 -6.04 -17.41
CA TYR A 43 6.17 -7.11 -18.37
C TYR A 43 6.45 -6.59 -19.78
N VAL A 44 7.17 -7.37 -20.57
CA VAL A 44 7.37 -7.13 -22.00
C VAL A 44 6.85 -8.33 -22.78
N ARG A 45 6.16 -8.06 -23.88
CA ARG A 45 5.72 -9.14 -24.77
C ARG A 45 6.92 -9.72 -25.51
N GLY A 46 7.09 -11.03 -25.41
CA GLY A 46 8.11 -11.79 -26.12
C GLY A 46 7.50 -12.93 -26.91
N THR A 47 8.35 -13.60 -27.68
CA THR A 47 8.01 -14.83 -28.40
C THR A 47 8.88 -15.95 -27.86
N VAL A 48 8.26 -17.05 -27.44
CA VAL A 48 8.97 -18.23 -26.94
C VAL A 48 9.87 -18.78 -28.06
N PRO A 49 11.19 -18.91 -27.83
CA PRO A 49 12.12 -19.40 -28.84
C PRO A 49 11.70 -20.77 -29.40
N GLY A 50 11.75 -20.93 -30.72
CA GLY A 50 11.47 -22.22 -31.39
C GLY A 50 9.98 -22.60 -31.50
N THR A 51 9.07 -21.95 -30.77
CA THR A 51 7.63 -22.29 -30.84
C THR A 51 6.78 -21.20 -31.50
N GLY A 52 7.28 -19.97 -31.60
CA GLY A 52 6.52 -18.85 -32.17
C GLY A 52 5.36 -18.34 -31.29
N HIS A 53 5.15 -18.93 -30.10
CA HIS A 53 4.07 -18.55 -29.20
C HIS A 53 4.38 -17.24 -28.48
N SER A 54 3.39 -16.35 -28.38
CA SER A 54 3.53 -15.11 -27.63
C SER A 54 3.38 -15.34 -26.13
N ALA A 55 4.16 -14.63 -25.34
CA ALA A 55 4.18 -14.71 -23.89
C ALA A 55 4.58 -13.36 -23.28
N LEU A 56 4.21 -13.15 -22.02
CA LEU A 56 4.61 -11.99 -21.24
C LEU A 56 5.85 -12.35 -20.42
N VAL A 57 6.89 -11.56 -20.60
CA VAL A 57 8.20 -11.76 -19.98
C VAL A 57 8.36 -10.76 -18.85
N LEU A 58 8.52 -11.26 -17.63
CA LEU A 58 8.84 -10.45 -16.47
C LEU A 58 10.25 -9.89 -16.64
N HIS A 59 10.38 -8.57 -16.75
CA HIS A 59 11.68 -7.90 -16.68
C HIS A 59 11.91 -7.43 -15.24
N PRO A 60 12.96 -7.93 -14.56
CA PRO A 60 13.35 -7.37 -13.28
C PRO A 60 13.77 -5.89 -13.46
N PRO A 61 13.56 -5.04 -12.42
CA PRO A 61 14.00 -3.65 -12.47
C PRO A 61 15.49 -3.53 -12.80
N SER A 62 15.85 -2.49 -13.54
CA SER A 62 17.23 -2.18 -13.89
C SER A 62 17.98 -1.75 -12.63
N GLY A 63 18.58 -2.72 -11.93
CA GLY A 63 19.20 -2.52 -10.62
C GLY A 63 19.20 -3.76 -9.74
N ALA A 64 18.38 -4.77 -10.06
CA ALA A 64 18.61 -6.12 -9.53
C ALA A 64 19.94 -6.62 -10.08
N ALA A 65 21.01 -6.49 -9.27
CA ALA A 65 22.36 -6.82 -9.68
C ALA A 65 22.39 -8.21 -10.37
N PRO A 66 22.84 -8.30 -11.63
CA PRO A 66 23.45 -9.53 -12.07
C PRO A 66 24.72 -9.67 -11.26
N VAL A 67 24.92 -10.80 -10.62
CA VAL A 67 26.28 -11.24 -10.30
C VAL A 67 27.01 -11.28 -11.65
N HIS A 68 27.92 -10.32 -11.83
CA HIS A 68 28.88 -10.09 -12.93
C HIS A 68 28.71 -8.79 -13.76
N ASN A 69 29.75 -7.97 -13.64
CA ASN A 69 30.07 -6.73 -14.33
C ASN A 69 29.81 -6.79 -15.86
N VAL A 70 28.96 -5.90 -16.37
CA VAL A 70 28.96 -5.49 -17.78
C VAL A 70 28.74 -3.97 -17.87
N PRO A 71 29.49 -3.20 -18.69
CA PRO A 71 29.35 -1.75 -18.79
C PRO A 71 28.11 -1.32 -19.60
N PRO A 72 27.69 -0.04 -19.52
CA PRO A 72 26.42 0.42 -20.07
C PRO A 72 26.54 0.78 -21.55
N VAL A 73 25.70 0.20 -22.44
CA VAL A 73 25.55 0.68 -23.82
C VAL A 73 24.12 0.50 -24.35
N SER A 74 23.58 1.61 -24.88
CA SER A 74 22.52 1.82 -25.88
C SER A 74 21.15 1.12 -25.79
N GLN A 75 20.14 1.94 -26.12
CA GLN A 75 18.72 1.66 -26.34
C GLN A 75 18.42 0.67 -27.49
N ARG A 76 18.94 -0.55 -27.42
CA ARG A 76 18.40 -1.70 -28.17
C ARG A 76 17.53 -2.55 -27.26
N PRO A 77 16.55 -3.30 -27.78
CA PRO A 77 15.81 -4.29 -26.99
C PRO A 77 16.83 -5.27 -26.42
N VAL A 78 17.07 -5.19 -25.11
CA VAL A 78 17.94 -6.13 -24.42
C VAL A 78 17.25 -7.50 -24.52
N PRO A 79 17.90 -8.54 -25.05
CA PRO A 79 17.31 -9.88 -25.03
C PRO A 79 16.95 -10.24 -23.59
N PRO A 80 15.80 -10.90 -23.35
CA PRO A 80 15.36 -11.22 -22.01
C PRO A 80 16.48 -11.92 -21.25
N SER A 81 16.82 -11.38 -20.07
CA SER A 81 17.91 -11.89 -19.26
C SER A 81 17.63 -13.35 -18.87
N ARG A 82 18.66 -14.09 -18.48
CA ARG A 82 18.56 -15.48 -17.97
C ARG A 82 17.66 -15.64 -16.73
N TYR A 83 17.11 -14.54 -16.22
CA TYR A 83 16.25 -14.44 -15.04
C TYR A 83 14.81 -14.01 -15.36
N SER A 84 14.40 -14.07 -16.64
CA SER A 84 13.07 -13.63 -17.05
C SER A 84 12.05 -14.75 -16.91
N LEU A 85 10.96 -14.50 -16.16
CA LEU A 85 9.83 -15.43 -16.04
C LEU A 85 8.86 -15.23 -17.21
N TRP A 86 8.51 -16.32 -17.89
CA TRP A 86 7.59 -16.29 -19.03
C TRP A 86 6.19 -16.66 -18.58
N THR A 87 5.18 -15.88 -18.96
CA THR A 87 3.79 -16.09 -18.59
C THR A 87 2.87 -16.14 -19.81
N GLN A 88 1.81 -16.93 -19.73
CA GLN A 88 0.83 -17.07 -20.80
C GLN A 88 0.04 -15.77 -20.88
N GLU A 89 -0.11 -15.26 -22.10
CA GLU A 89 -0.96 -14.10 -22.33
C GLU A 89 -2.44 -14.53 -22.28
N SER A 90 -3.10 -14.26 -21.16
CA SER A 90 -4.54 -14.55 -20.99
C SER A 90 -5.42 -13.74 -21.95
N GLN A 91 -4.93 -12.60 -22.45
CA GLN A 91 -5.63 -11.68 -23.35
C GLN A 91 -4.67 -11.07 -24.39
N PRO A 92 -4.76 -11.43 -25.68
CA PRO A 92 -3.80 -11.03 -26.73
C PRO A 92 -3.65 -9.52 -26.99
N GLN A 93 -4.51 -8.69 -26.39
CA GLN A 93 -4.62 -7.25 -26.64
C GLN A 93 -4.35 -6.35 -25.41
N ALA A 94 -4.04 -6.95 -24.25
CA ALA A 94 -3.67 -6.17 -23.08
C ALA A 94 -2.28 -5.54 -23.28
N ILE A 95 -2.18 -4.21 -23.14
CA ILE A 95 -0.89 -3.51 -23.12
C ILE A 95 -0.38 -3.57 -21.67
N PRO A 96 0.81 -4.14 -21.42
CA PRO A 96 1.38 -4.12 -20.08
C PRO A 96 1.64 -2.70 -19.58
N ASP A 97 1.37 -2.48 -18.30
CA ASP A 97 1.65 -1.19 -17.68
C ASP A 97 3.16 -0.89 -17.69
N ARG A 98 3.50 0.37 -18.00
CA ARG A 98 4.89 0.85 -17.88
C ARG A 98 5.21 1.07 -16.40
N VAL A 99 6.00 0.18 -15.82
CA VAL A 99 6.49 0.29 -14.45
C VAL A 99 7.84 1.02 -14.43
N GLN A 100 7.98 2.05 -13.59
CA GLN A 100 9.19 2.83 -13.41
C GLN A 100 9.96 2.40 -12.15
N GLU A 101 11.24 2.75 -12.04
CA GLU A 101 12.05 2.46 -10.84
C GLU A 101 11.42 3.07 -9.56
N SER A 102 10.76 4.23 -9.70
CA SER A 102 10.02 4.84 -8.60
C SER A 102 8.87 3.96 -8.09
N ASP A 103 8.20 3.20 -8.96
CA ASP A 103 7.13 2.30 -8.56
C ASP A 103 7.65 1.18 -7.65
N PHE A 104 8.78 0.56 -8.00
CA PHE A 104 9.39 -0.48 -7.16
C PHE A 104 9.85 0.07 -5.81
N ARG A 105 10.37 1.30 -5.79
CA ARG A 105 10.75 1.97 -4.56
C ARG A 105 9.54 2.24 -3.68
N ASP A 106 8.46 2.76 -4.26
CA ASP A 106 7.23 3.11 -3.53
C ASP A 106 6.54 1.84 -3.02
N ASP A 107 6.44 0.78 -3.82
CA ASP A 107 5.87 -0.51 -3.41
C ASP A 107 6.66 -1.15 -2.25
N PHE A 108 7.99 -1.08 -2.31
CA PHE A 108 8.84 -1.61 -1.25
C PHE A 108 8.70 -0.79 0.04
N ALA A 109 8.65 0.53 -0.05
CA ALA A 109 8.42 1.42 1.09
C ALA A 109 7.04 1.18 1.72
N GLN A 110 6.03 0.97 0.89
CA GLN A 110 4.68 0.69 1.36
C GLN A 110 4.57 -0.66 2.04
N ASN A 111 5.11 -1.72 1.43
CA ASN A 111 5.15 -3.04 2.05
C ASN A 111 5.92 -3.01 3.38
N HIS A 112 7.03 -2.28 3.41
CA HIS A 112 7.86 -2.12 4.60
C HIS A 112 7.07 -1.50 5.76
N VAL A 113 6.37 -0.40 5.52
CA VAL A 113 5.50 0.22 6.54
C VAL A 113 4.34 -0.69 6.92
N MET A 114 3.70 -1.34 5.95
CA MET A 114 2.55 -2.23 6.21
C MET A 114 2.91 -3.38 7.15
N VAL A 115 4.04 -4.06 6.91
CA VAL A 115 4.52 -5.15 7.77
C VAL A 115 4.80 -4.65 9.19
N ASN A 116 5.44 -3.49 9.33
CA ASN A 116 5.71 -2.90 10.65
C ASN A 116 4.41 -2.60 11.41
N LEU A 117 3.41 -1.99 10.76
CA LEU A 117 2.11 -1.70 11.37
C LEU A 117 1.35 -2.97 11.75
N GLN A 118 1.44 -4.02 10.94
CA GLN A 118 0.85 -5.32 11.24
C GLN A 118 1.48 -5.95 12.48
N GLU A 119 2.81 -5.99 12.53
CA GLU A 119 3.55 -6.53 13.68
C GLU A 119 3.30 -5.71 14.95
N LEU A 120 3.23 -4.39 14.84
CA LEU A 120 2.83 -3.51 15.95
C LEU A 120 1.45 -3.90 16.49
N GLY A 121 0.46 -4.03 15.61
CA GLY A 121 -0.91 -4.38 15.98
C GLY A 121 -1.00 -5.76 16.64
N ASN A 122 -0.27 -6.74 16.10
CA ASN A 122 -0.20 -8.09 16.67
C ASN A 122 0.47 -8.09 18.05
N HIS A 123 1.62 -7.42 18.18
CA HIS A 123 2.40 -7.38 19.42
C HIS A 123 1.67 -6.63 20.54
N ARG A 124 0.98 -5.54 20.21
CA ARG A 124 0.26 -4.71 21.18
C ARG A 124 -1.20 -5.12 21.38
N HIS A 125 -1.68 -6.12 20.64
CA HIS A 125 -3.08 -6.51 20.59
C HIS A 125 -4.03 -5.35 20.24
N GLU A 126 -3.58 -4.47 19.34
CA GLU A 126 -4.43 -3.39 18.83
C GLU A 126 -5.53 -3.98 17.94
N VAL A 127 -6.71 -3.35 17.97
CA VAL A 127 -7.85 -3.74 17.14
C VAL A 127 -8.07 -2.67 16.09
N MET A 128 -7.62 -2.95 14.87
CA MET A 128 -7.68 -2.00 13.78
C MET A 128 -7.69 -2.62 12.38
N PHE A 129 -8.22 -1.87 11.42
CA PHE A 129 -8.02 -2.14 10.01
C PHE A 129 -6.99 -1.16 9.43
N ILE A 130 -5.94 -1.69 8.82
CA ILE A 130 -4.89 -0.94 8.13
C ILE A 130 -5.16 -1.06 6.63
N LEU A 131 -5.69 0.00 6.02
CA LEU A 131 -5.88 0.06 4.58
C LEU A 131 -4.67 0.73 3.93
N SER A 132 -4.15 0.15 2.85
CA SER A 132 -3.19 0.85 1.97
C SER A 132 -3.80 1.23 0.63
N GLN A 133 -3.29 2.33 0.05
CA GLN A 133 -3.60 2.79 -1.30
C GLN A 133 -5.11 2.95 -1.56
N LEU A 134 -5.79 3.64 -0.64
CA LEU A 134 -7.21 3.92 -0.81
C LEU A 134 -7.38 5.07 -1.81
N SER A 135 -7.66 4.73 -3.06
CA SER A 135 -8.14 5.71 -4.04
C SER A 135 -9.53 6.21 -3.64
N PHE A 136 -9.69 7.53 -3.55
CA PHE A 136 -10.98 8.13 -3.21
C PHE A 136 -12.04 7.89 -4.30
N GLY A 137 -11.63 7.69 -5.55
CA GLY A 137 -12.53 7.28 -6.64
C GLY A 137 -13.08 5.85 -6.49
N ASN A 138 -12.46 5.01 -5.65
CA ASN A 138 -12.92 3.65 -5.37
C ASN A 138 -13.86 3.57 -4.15
N TYR A 139 -13.91 4.63 -3.33
CA TYR A 139 -14.75 4.67 -2.13
C TYR A 139 -16.23 4.70 -2.49
N LEU A 140 -16.99 3.70 -2.01
CA LEU A 140 -18.43 3.52 -2.24
C LEU A 140 -18.88 3.60 -3.71
N ASN A 141 -17.98 3.23 -4.63
CA ASN A 141 -18.17 3.42 -6.06
C ASN A 141 -18.48 2.12 -6.84
N GLN A 142 -18.67 1.00 -6.14
CA GLN A 142 -19.06 -0.25 -6.79
C GLN A 142 -20.47 -0.14 -7.42
N PRO A 143 -20.64 -0.35 -8.74
CA PRO A 143 -21.92 -0.12 -9.43
C PRO A 143 -23.09 -0.92 -8.85
N ALA A 144 -22.83 -2.16 -8.40
CA ALA A 144 -23.84 -3.02 -7.77
C ALA A 144 -24.46 -2.41 -6.50
N TYR A 145 -23.80 -1.45 -5.86
CA TYR A 145 -24.23 -0.80 -4.63
C TYR A 145 -24.63 0.67 -4.83
N ALA A 146 -24.69 1.17 -6.07
CA ALA A 146 -24.91 2.59 -6.36
C ALA A 146 -26.18 3.16 -5.71
N ALA A 147 -27.29 2.42 -5.72
CA ALA A 147 -28.54 2.84 -5.07
C ALA A 147 -28.40 2.91 -3.53
N ALA A 148 -27.67 1.95 -2.94
CA ALA A 148 -27.46 1.88 -1.49
C ALA A 148 -26.48 2.96 -0.99
N THR A 149 -25.54 3.40 -1.82
CA THR A 149 -24.54 4.42 -1.48
C THR A 149 -24.92 5.85 -1.92
N ALA A 150 -26.09 6.04 -2.53
CA ALA A 150 -26.46 7.31 -3.17
C ALA A 150 -26.50 8.51 -2.22
N GLN A 151 -26.85 8.28 -0.95
CA GLN A 151 -26.96 9.32 0.08
C GLN A 151 -25.75 9.37 1.03
N LEU A 152 -24.78 8.47 0.85
CA LEU A 152 -23.60 8.44 1.72
C LEU A 152 -22.62 9.53 1.31
N PRO A 153 -21.83 10.08 2.26
CA PRO A 153 -20.81 11.06 1.92
C PRO A 153 -19.82 10.51 0.88
N ARG A 154 -19.49 11.34 -0.12
CA ARG A 154 -18.56 11.00 -1.19
C ARG A 154 -17.47 12.06 -1.31
N PRO A 155 -16.24 11.67 -1.73
CA PRO A 155 -15.15 12.62 -1.97
C PRO A 155 -15.51 13.69 -3.00
N SER A 156 -16.29 13.34 -4.03
CA SER A 156 -16.73 14.26 -5.08
C SER A 156 -17.60 15.42 -4.59
N GLN A 157 -18.20 15.31 -3.39
CA GLN A 157 -18.95 16.41 -2.80
C GLN A 157 -18.03 17.53 -2.28
N LEU A 158 -16.75 17.24 -2.07
CA LEU A 158 -15.73 18.22 -1.70
C LEU A 158 -15.06 18.86 -2.93
N ASP A 159 -15.33 18.35 -4.13
CA ASP A 159 -14.73 18.88 -5.34
C ASP A 159 -15.10 20.33 -5.57
N THR A 160 -14.10 21.12 -5.94
CA THR A 160 -14.27 22.49 -6.38
C THR A 160 -13.75 22.65 -7.81
N LYS A 161 -13.91 23.84 -8.40
CA LYS A 161 -13.29 24.16 -9.70
C LYS A 161 -11.76 24.06 -9.68
N LYS A 162 -11.13 24.20 -8.50
CA LYS A 162 -9.67 24.26 -8.34
C LYS A 162 -9.07 22.97 -7.77
N THR A 163 -9.86 22.17 -7.07
CA THR A 163 -9.37 21.00 -6.34
C THR A 163 -10.33 19.83 -6.51
N LYS A 164 -9.79 18.72 -7.02
CA LYS A 164 -10.53 17.49 -7.33
C LYS A 164 -10.29 16.40 -6.31
N TYR A 165 -10.88 16.54 -5.12
CA TYR A 165 -10.69 15.60 -4.00
C TYR A 165 -10.97 14.15 -4.39
N SER A 166 -11.93 13.90 -5.30
CA SER A 166 -12.21 12.56 -5.85
C SER A 166 -11.02 11.85 -6.47
N ASP A 167 -10.07 12.61 -7.03
CA ASP A 167 -8.91 12.06 -7.76
C ASP A 167 -7.72 11.79 -6.83
N GLY A 168 -7.90 12.04 -5.54
CA GLY A 168 -6.90 11.78 -4.52
C GLY A 168 -6.83 10.33 -4.08
N GLU A 169 -5.81 10.06 -3.27
CA GLU A 169 -5.55 8.77 -2.66
C GLU A 169 -4.97 9.02 -1.26
N ALA A 170 -5.27 8.12 -0.34
CA ALA A 170 -4.59 8.03 0.95
C ALA A 170 -3.66 6.81 0.93
N ASP A 171 -2.36 7.02 1.17
CA ASP A 171 -1.38 5.94 1.22
C ASP A 171 -1.72 4.94 2.33
N PHE A 172 -2.12 5.44 3.50
CA PHE A 172 -2.59 4.64 4.62
C PHE A 172 -3.82 5.24 5.32
N VAL A 173 -4.81 4.39 5.63
CA VAL A 173 -5.94 4.71 6.50
C VAL A 173 -6.07 3.61 7.56
N LEU A 174 -5.80 3.95 8.81
CA LEU A 174 -5.91 3.05 9.95
C LEU A 174 -7.20 3.38 10.71
N ILE A 175 -8.12 2.44 10.77
CA ILE A 175 -9.38 2.56 11.51
C ILE A 175 -9.19 1.80 12.82
N HIS A 176 -8.95 2.52 13.92
CA HIS A 176 -8.71 1.95 15.25
C HIS A 176 -9.97 1.91 16.10
N ARG A 177 -10.29 0.77 16.70
CA ARG A 177 -11.52 0.56 17.47
C ARG A 177 -11.71 1.55 18.63
N GLN A 178 -10.62 1.97 19.28
CA GLN A 178 -10.68 2.83 20.46
C GLN A 178 -10.20 4.26 20.23
N HIS A 179 -9.50 4.52 19.13
CA HIS A 179 -8.76 5.78 18.96
C HIS A 179 -9.22 6.57 17.73
N GLY A 180 -10.19 6.10 16.96
CA GLY A 180 -10.63 6.78 15.74
C GLY A 180 -9.75 6.42 14.56
N ILE A 181 -9.46 7.39 13.69
CA ILE A 181 -8.75 7.14 12.44
C ILE A 181 -7.36 7.79 12.46
N LEU A 182 -6.35 7.07 11.98
CA LEU A 182 -5.03 7.63 11.68
C LEU A 182 -4.79 7.56 10.16
N ILE A 183 -4.44 8.69 9.57
CA ILE A 183 -4.09 8.81 8.15
C ILE A 183 -2.59 8.93 8.04
N GLY A 184 -2.01 8.14 7.15
CA GLY A 184 -0.58 8.18 6.86
C GLY A 184 -0.32 8.57 5.41
N GLU A 185 0.64 9.46 5.23
CA GLU A 185 1.22 9.76 3.92
C GLU A 185 2.66 9.24 3.89
N LEU A 186 3.00 8.46 2.87
CA LEU A 186 4.29 7.81 2.70
C LEU A 186 5.17 8.60 1.74
N LYS A 187 6.45 8.76 2.07
CA LYS A 187 7.47 9.20 1.11
C LYS A 187 8.73 8.35 1.22
N SER A 188 9.08 7.71 0.11
CA SER A 188 10.22 6.81 -0.05
C SER A 188 11.56 7.54 -0.31
N VAL A 189 11.75 8.74 0.27
CA VAL A 189 12.91 9.61 0.01
C VAL A 189 14.20 8.92 0.45
N GLY A 190 15.18 8.72 -0.44
CA GLY A 190 16.52 8.22 -0.05
C GLY A 190 16.87 6.79 -0.47
N LYS A 191 15.94 6.00 -1.03
CA LYS A 191 16.34 4.73 -1.65
C LYS A 191 17.07 5.01 -2.98
N SER A 192 18.39 4.89 -2.96
CA SER A 192 19.23 4.87 -4.16
C SER A 192 18.87 3.66 -5.04
N PRO A 193 19.09 3.72 -6.37
CA PRO A 193 18.92 2.56 -7.24
C PRO A 193 19.71 1.38 -6.70
N ALA A 194 19.14 0.18 -6.79
CA ALA A 194 19.79 -1.03 -6.32
C ALA A 194 21.17 -1.20 -7.00
N GLY A 195 22.22 -1.36 -6.18
CA GLY A 195 23.62 -1.51 -6.64
C GLY A 195 24.61 -0.43 -6.14
N ALA A 196 24.16 0.63 -5.45
CA ALA A 196 25.07 1.59 -4.85
C ALA A 196 25.80 0.95 -3.64
N GLN A 197 27.13 0.81 -3.73
CA GLN A 197 27.97 0.21 -2.69
C GLN A 197 28.03 1.03 -1.38
N ASN A 198 27.42 2.22 -1.35
CA ASN A 198 27.18 3.02 -0.15
C ASN A 198 25.89 3.84 -0.37
N PRO A 199 24.74 3.47 0.23
CA PRO A 199 23.56 4.31 0.19
C PRO A 199 23.90 5.62 0.92
N GLN A 200 24.08 6.70 0.18
CA GLN A 200 24.18 8.02 0.80
C GLN A 200 22.80 8.39 1.35
N PRO A 201 22.73 9.00 2.55
CA PRO A 201 21.47 9.54 3.04
C PRO A 201 20.90 10.51 2.00
N PRO A 202 19.56 10.60 1.87
CA PRO A 202 18.96 11.55 0.94
C PRO A 202 19.47 12.96 1.23
N ALA A 203 19.66 13.77 0.20
CA ALA A 203 19.97 15.17 0.42
C ALA A 203 18.80 15.86 1.15
N ASP A 204 19.11 16.68 2.15
CA ASP A 204 18.12 17.42 2.95
C ASP A 204 17.13 18.21 2.08
N ALA A 205 17.59 18.77 0.96
CA ALA A 205 16.74 19.49 0.01
C ALA A 205 15.68 18.58 -0.66
N ASP A 206 15.99 17.30 -0.93
CA ASP A 206 14.99 16.35 -1.44
C ASP A 206 14.03 15.94 -0.34
N VAL A 207 14.53 15.71 0.89
CA VAL A 207 13.67 15.47 2.06
C VAL A 207 12.67 16.61 2.25
N ALA A 208 13.16 17.86 2.32
CA ALA A 208 12.33 19.06 2.49
C ALA A 208 11.25 19.16 1.40
N LYS A 209 11.62 18.98 0.14
CA LYS A 209 10.69 19.01 -1.00
C LYS A 209 9.62 17.94 -0.90
N ARG A 210 9.98 16.72 -0.48
CA ARG A 210 9.07 15.58 -0.42
C ARG A 210 8.15 15.66 0.78
N VAL A 211 8.66 16.08 1.94
CA VAL A 211 7.87 16.36 3.15
C VAL A 211 6.88 17.49 2.89
N THR A 212 7.29 18.57 2.22
CA THR A 212 6.38 19.67 1.80
C THR A 212 5.21 19.14 0.97
N LYS A 213 5.47 18.22 0.04
CA LYS A 213 4.42 17.59 -0.77
C LYS A 213 3.54 16.69 0.10
N ALA A 214 4.14 15.89 0.96
CA ALA A 214 3.45 14.95 1.83
C ALA A 214 2.46 15.65 2.76
N VAL A 215 2.85 16.74 3.40
CA VAL A 215 1.96 17.55 4.27
C VAL A 215 0.70 17.99 3.52
N LYS A 216 0.85 18.52 2.29
CA LYS A 216 -0.29 18.94 1.47
C LYS A 216 -1.23 17.80 1.11
N GLN A 217 -0.68 16.61 0.82
CA GLN A 217 -1.47 15.41 0.52
C GLN A 217 -2.17 14.91 1.78
N LEU A 218 -1.48 14.91 2.91
CA LEU A 218 -1.96 14.47 4.20
C LEU A 218 -3.14 15.31 4.70
N ASP A 219 -3.06 16.64 4.64
CA ASP A 219 -4.16 17.55 5.02
C ASP A 219 -5.39 17.36 4.12
N ARG A 220 -5.15 17.10 2.83
CA ARG A 220 -6.21 16.80 1.87
C ARG A 220 -6.90 15.48 2.22
N SER A 221 -6.13 14.43 2.51
CA SER A 221 -6.66 13.13 2.90
C SER A 221 -7.44 13.20 4.21
N GLU A 222 -6.99 13.97 5.20
CA GLU A 222 -7.75 14.24 6.42
C GLU A 222 -9.09 14.90 6.14
N THR A 223 -9.09 15.94 5.30
CA THR A 223 -10.33 16.64 4.92
C THR A 223 -11.33 15.67 4.30
N VAL A 224 -10.88 14.79 3.40
CA VAL A 224 -11.74 13.77 2.79
C VAL A 224 -12.24 12.80 3.84
N VAL A 225 -11.36 12.15 4.60
CA VAL A 225 -11.76 11.11 5.55
C VAL A 225 -12.71 11.64 6.63
N ARG A 226 -12.49 12.85 7.15
CA ARG A 226 -13.43 13.50 8.08
C ARG A 226 -14.83 13.66 7.47
N HIS A 227 -14.90 14.06 6.20
CA HIS A 227 -16.17 14.15 5.47
C HIS A 227 -16.83 12.76 5.31
N LEU A 228 -16.05 11.73 4.97
CA LEU A 228 -16.55 10.37 4.72
C LEU A 228 -17.19 9.69 5.94
N VAL A 229 -16.82 10.11 7.15
CA VAL A 229 -17.35 9.56 8.42
C VAL A 229 -18.29 10.52 9.15
N SER A 230 -18.54 11.71 8.59
CA SER A 230 -19.26 12.80 9.25
C SER A 230 -20.71 12.47 9.62
N ASP A 231 -21.35 11.55 8.91
CA ASP A 231 -22.72 11.10 9.15
C ASP A 231 -22.82 9.93 10.14
N VAL A 232 -21.74 9.18 10.36
CA VAL A 232 -21.69 8.04 11.32
C VAL A 232 -21.17 8.48 12.68
N ALA A 233 -20.07 9.22 12.66
CA ALA A 233 -19.38 9.69 13.85
C ALA A 233 -18.92 11.15 13.63
N PRO A 234 -19.85 12.11 13.64
CA PRO A 234 -19.48 13.52 13.60
C PRO A 234 -18.55 13.84 14.79
N GLY A 235 -17.42 14.49 14.49
CA GLY A 235 -16.42 14.83 15.50
C GLY A 235 -15.44 13.70 15.84
N LEU A 236 -15.50 12.55 15.16
CA LEU A 236 -14.51 11.47 15.33
C LEU A 236 -13.09 12.01 15.19
N THR A 237 -12.20 11.53 16.06
CA THR A 237 -10.79 11.92 16.01
C THR A 237 -10.14 11.34 14.75
N VAL A 238 -9.62 12.22 13.90
CA VAL A 238 -8.80 11.85 12.74
C VAL A 238 -7.42 12.46 12.96
N ARG A 239 -6.41 11.59 13.10
CA ARG A 239 -5.00 11.96 13.29
C ARG A 239 -4.24 11.78 11.99
N LYS A 240 -3.08 12.42 11.91
CA LYS A 240 -2.19 12.41 10.75
C LYS A 240 -0.78 11.99 11.14
N THR A 241 -0.09 11.28 10.26
CA THR A 241 1.34 10.97 10.42
C THR A 241 2.02 10.93 9.05
N LEU A 242 3.33 11.16 9.06
CA LEU A 242 4.18 10.94 7.91
C LEU A 242 4.95 9.64 8.11
N PHE A 243 4.91 8.76 7.11
CA PHE A 243 5.75 7.59 7.05
C PHE A 243 6.97 7.89 6.17
N LEU A 244 8.15 7.88 6.76
CA LEU A 244 9.42 8.24 6.12
C LEU A 244 10.44 7.12 6.33
N PRO A 245 10.27 5.96 5.67
CA PRO A 245 11.01 4.75 6.01
C PRO A 245 12.52 4.79 5.76
N TYR A 246 13.02 5.82 5.10
CA TYR A 246 14.44 5.99 4.78
C TYR A 246 15.00 7.35 5.20
N VAL A 247 14.27 8.09 6.05
CA VAL A 247 14.73 9.35 6.66
C VAL A 247 14.75 9.12 8.17
N SER A 248 15.88 9.43 8.82
CA SER A 248 15.98 9.35 10.27
C SER A 248 15.28 10.51 10.97
N THR A 249 14.93 10.33 12.23
CA THR A 249 14.44 11.38 13.15
C THR A 249 15.41 12.57 13.14
N GLU A 250 16.71 12.33 13.31
CA GLU A 250 17.75 13.38 13.31
C GLU A 250 17.81 14.14 11.98
N GLN A 251 17.67 13.44 10.85
CA GLN A 251 17.66 14.10 9.56
C GLN A 251 16.40 14.97 9.38
N LEU A 252 15.24 14.46 9.78
CA LEU A 252 14.01 15.24 9.69
C LEU A 252 14.08 16.49 10.58
N GLU A 253 14.53 16.35 11.82
CA GLU A 253 14.73 17.47 12.76
C GLU A 253 15.62 18.55 12.15
N ARG A 254 16.81 18.16 11.65
CA ARG A 254 17.72 19.07 10.94
C ARG A 254 17.08 19.75 9.72
N VAL A 255 16.24 19.04 8.96
CA VAL A 255 15.54 19.62 7.81
C VAL A 255 14.53 20.68 8.25
N LEU A 256 13.80 20.43 9.34
CA LEU A 256 12.81 21.37 9.87
C LEU A 256 13.48 22.60 10.50
N ASP A 257 14.55 22.42 11.27
CA ASP A 257 15.32 23.52 11.87
C ASP A 257 15.89 24.49 10.82
N ASN A 258 16.23 23.99 9.63
CA ASN A 258 16.79 24.78 8.55
C ASN A 258 15.74 25.38 7.60
N ASP A 259 14.46 25.03 7.72
CA ASP A 259 13.37 25.56 6.91
C ASP A 259 12.14 25.92 7.78
N PRO A 260 12.09 27.17 8.30
CA PRO A 260 11.00 27.63 9.16
C PRO A 260 9.61 27.59 8.52
N GLN A 261 9.52 27.64 7.18
CA GLN A 261 8.24 27.52 6.49
C GLN A 261 7.74 26.08 6.51
N LEU A 262 8.65 25.13 6.28
CA LEU A 262 8.36 23.72 6.35
C LEU A 262 8.07 23.27 7.78
N GLU A 263 8.86 23.70 8.76
CA GLU A 263 8.59 23.50 10.20
C GLU A 263 7.15 23.88 10.51
N LYS A 264 6.76 25.13 10.22
CA LYS A 264 5.42 25.62 10.51
C LYS A 264 4.35 24.77 9.84
N ALA A 265 4.55 24.38 8.58
CA ALA A 265 3.60 23.54 7.86
C ALA A 265 3.44 22.15 8.48
N VAL A 266 4.56 21.51 8.87
CA VAL A 266 4.55 20.18 9.51
C VAL A 266 3.91 20.26 10.90
N CYS A 267 4.33 21.21 11.74
CA CYS A 267 3.79 21.40 13.08
C CYS A 267 2.28 21.64 13.05
N GLN A 268 1.82 22.55 12.16
CA GLN A 268 0.39 22.83 11.98
C GLN A 268 -0.39 21.61 11.47
N SER A 269 0.17 20.88 10.51
CA SER A 269 -0.48 19.68 9.97
C SER A 269 -0.60 18.62 11.07
N LEU A 270 0.48 18.28 11.78
CA LEU A 270 0.48 17.19 12.76
C LEU A 270 -0.15 17.56 14.11
N GLY A 271 -0.36 18.85 14.36
CA GLY A 271 -0.85 19.38 15.63
C GLY A 271 0.23 19.49 16.71
N ALA A 272 1.49 19.67 16.32
CA ALA A 272 2.64 19.78 17.21
C ALA A 272 2.93 21.25 17.61
N ALA A 273 3.44 21.45 18.81
CA ALA A 273 3.84 22.75 19.34
C ALA A 273 5.25 23.18 18.89
N ASN A 274 6.13 22.23 18.58
CA ASN A 274 7.52 22.48 18.21
C ASN A 274 8.08 21.35 17.30
N VAL A 275 9.31 21.52 16.81
CA VAL A 275 10.01 20.55 15.96
C VAL A 275 10.14 19.18 16.64
N GLU A 276 10.55 19.14 17.90
CA GLU A 276 10.75 17.89 18.65
C GLU A 276 9.46 17.04 18.66
N GLU A 277 8.33 17.66 19.02
CA GLU A 277 7.02 16.99 19.01
C GLU A 277 6.60 16.60 17.58
N ALA A 278 6.83 17.47 16.58
CA ALA A 278 6.49 17.17 15.19
C ALA A 278 7.23 15.93 14.67
N VAL A 279 8.51 15.80 15.01
CA VAL A 279 9.33 14.65 14.63
C VAL A 279 8.87 13.38 15.36
N GLN A 280 8.53 13.46 16.65
CA GLN A 280 7.98 12.33 17.41
C GLN A 280 6.63 11.82 16.87
N LEU A 281 5.85 12.68 16.21
CA LEU A 281 4.59 12.31 15.57
C LEU A 281 4.77 11.71 14.16
N CYS A 282 5.98 11.78 13.59
CA CYS A 282 6.36 11.12 12.35
C CYS A 282 6.93 9.72 12.61
N CYS A 283 6.70 8.79 11.68
CA CYS A 283 7.29 7.46 11.71
C CYS A 283 8.48 7.42 10.74
N CYS A 284 9.67 7.60 11.29
CA CYS A 284 10.94 7.66 10.56
C CYS A 284 11.61 6.27 10.51
N SER A 285 12.75 6.18 9.81
CA SER A 285 13.49 4.92 9.64
C SER A 285 13.93 4.28 10.96
N ASP A 286 14.19 5.10 11.98
CA ASP A 286 14.65 4.64 13.30
C ASP A 286 13.57 3.90 14.08
N GLN A 287 12.30 3.97 13.65
CA GLN A 287 11.18 3.26 14.28
C GLN A 287 10.73 2.03 13.47
N LEU A 288 11.36 1.74 12.32
CA LEU A 288 10.95 0.66 11.43
C LEU A 288 12.03 -0.42 11.32
N PHE A 289 11.64 -1.68 11.15
CA PHE A 289 12.57 -2.79 10.91
C PHE A 289 13.45 -2.54 9.70
N GLN A 290 14.71 -2.95 9.71
CA GLN A 290 15.55 -2.73 8.54
C GLN A 290 15.14 -3.64 7.37
N PRO A 291 15.09 -3.13 6.11
CA PRO A 291 14.66 -3.90 4.95
C PRO A 291 15.44 -5.18 4.65
N ALA A 292 16.67 -5.30 5.15
CA ALA A 292 17.50 -6.49 4.96
C ALA A 292 17.02 -7.69 5.78
N SER A 293 16.19 -7.46 6.81
CA SER A 293 15.71 -8.46 7.74
C SER A 293 14.21 -8.28 8.01
N TYR A 294 13.38 -8.24 6.96
CA TYR A 294 11.92 -8.13 7.13
C TYR A 294 11.30 -9.21 8.03
N TRP A 295 12.00 -10.33 8.23
CA TRP A 295 11.61 -11.43 9.11
C TRP A 295 12.23 -11.38 10.51
N GLU A 296 13.17 -10.47 10.79
CA GLU A 296 13.80 -10.34 12.12
C GLU A 296 13.20 -9.16 12.87
N VAL A 297 12.02 -9.41 13.43
CA VAL A 297 11.38 -8.52 14.38
C VAL A 297 12.20 -8.54 15.67
N THR A 298 13.01 -7.50 15.91
CA THR A 298 13.77 -7.38 17.16
C THR A 298 12.94 -6.65 18.23
N PRO A 299 13.05 -7.04 19.52
CA PRO A 299 12.34 -6.35 20.60
C PRO A 299 12.66 -4.86 20.70
N ALA A 300 13.89 -4.46 20.37
CA ALA A 300 14.33 -3.06 20.43
C ALA A 300 13.56 -2.18 19.43
N VAL A 301 13.44 -2.64 18.17
CA VAL A 301 12.71 -1.88 17.14
C VAL A 301 11.21 -1.87 17.41
N LEU A 302 10.64 -3.00 17.88
CA LEU A 302 9.24 -3.02 18.34
C LEU A 302 8.98 -2.02 19.48
N SER A 303 9.95 -1.84 20.38
CA SER A 303 9.87 -0.83 21.43
C SER A 303 9.85 0.58 20.84
N GLN A 304 10.71 0.90 19.87
CA GLN A 304 10.72 2.21 19.21
C GLN A 304 9.42 2.48 18.44
N LEU A 305 8.92 1.50 17.70
CA LEU A 305 7.64 1.59 16.99
C LEU A 305 6.47 1.74 17.98
N SER A 306 6.50 1.03 19.11
CA SER A 306 5.52 1.17 20.18
C SER A 306 5.56 2.56 20.83
N THR A 307 6.75 3.11 21.02
CA THR A 307 6.93 4.47 21.53
C THR A 307 6.33 5.49 20.56
N TRP A 308 6.62 5.40 19.26
CA TRP A 308 5.99 6.25 18.26
C TRP A 308 4.46 6.13 18.29
N TRP A 309 3.95 4.90 18.32
CA TRP A 309 2.52 4.63 18.38
C TRP A 309 1.88 5.30 19.59
N GLN A 310 2.52 5.21 20.77
CA GLN A 310 2.09 5.91 21.96
C GLN A 310 2.06 7.42 21.71
N HIS A 311 3.14 8.06 21.26
CA HIS A 311 3.11 9.51 21.00
C HIS A 311 2.00 9.92 20.02
N ARG A 312 1.78 9.14 18.96
CA ARG A 312 0.76 9.45 17.95
C ARG A 312 -0.66 9.20 18.44
N MET A 313 -0.86 8.20 19.30
CA MET A 313 -2.19 7.71 19.70
C MET A 313 -2.56 8.03 21.16
N ALA A 314 -1.63 8.55 21.99
CA ALA A 314 -1.74 8.75 23.45
C ALA A 314 -2.83 9.73 23.94
N CYS A 315 -3.77 10.13 23.08
CA CYS A 315 -4.94 10.87 23.54
C CYS A 315 -6.10 9.92 23.86
N THR A 316 -6.93 10.40 24.78
CA THR A 316 -8.22 9.86 25.26
C THR A 316 -8.89 8.89 24.30
N VAL A 317 -9.31 7.73 24.82
CA VAL A 317 -10.22 6.81 24.13
C VAL A 317 -11.36 7.62 23.53
N ASP A 318 -11.60 7.44 22.24
CA ASP A 318 -12.66 8.15 21.55
C ASP A 318 -14.00 7.55 21.99
N THR A 319 -14.59 8.14 23.03
CA THR A 319 -15.86 7.70 23.61
C THR A 319 -17.02 7.71 22.61
N LEU A 320 -16.87 8.39 21.47
CA LEU A 320 -17.88 8.43 20.41
C LEU A 320 -17.89 7.15 19.58
N LEU A 321 -16.81 6.36 19.61
CA LEU A 321 -16.60 5.18 18.77
C LEU A 321 -17.03 3.88 19.47
N THR A 322 -18.33 3.64 19.50
CA THR A 322 -18.89 2.33 19.88
C THR A 322 -18.55 1.26 18.85
N ASP A 323 -18.55 -0.02 19.23
CA ASP A 323 -18.30 -1.16 18.32
C ASP A 323 -19.16 -1.12 17.05
N ASP A 324 -20.43 -0.73 17.16
CA ASP A 324 -21.34 -0.60 16.01
C ASP A 324 -20.89 0.45 15.00
N LYS A 325 -20.48 1.62 15.49
CA LYS A 325 -19.95 2.72 14.66
C LYS A 325 -18.60 2.36 14.07
N TYR A 326 -17.74 1.69 14.82
CA TYR A 326 -16.48 1.15 14.32
C TYR A 326 -16.75 0.20 13.14
N LEU A 327 -17.67 -0.76 13.30
CA LEU A 327 -18.03 -1.68 12.23
C LEU A 327 -18.72 -0.99 11.04
N ASP A 328 -19.50 0.07 11.25
CA ASP A 328 -20.04 0.90 10.15
C ASP A 328 -18.93 1.57 9.34
N ILE A 329 -17.93 2.15 10.02
CA ILE A 329 -16.80 2.79 9.36
C ILE A 329 -16.00 1.72 8.61
N VAL A 330 -15.66 0.60 9.24
CA VAL A 330 -15.00 -0.53 8.59
C VAL A 330 -15.81 -0.99 7.37
N ALA A 331 -17.11 -1.18 7.48
CA ALA A 331 -17.97 -1.58 6.36
C ALA A 331 -17.99 -0.60 5.19
N ARG A 332 -17.83 0.69 5.43
CA ARG A 332 -17.71 1.67 4.34
C ARG A 332 -16.37 1.61 3.64
N PHE A 333 -15.30 1.40 4.39
CA PHE A 333 -13.94 1.47 3.85
C PHE A 333 -13.45 0.13 3.27
N VAL A 334 -13.76 -0.99 3.92
CA VAL A 334 -13.32 -2.35 3.50
C VAL A 334 -14.46 -3.26 3.07
N GLY A 335 -15.71 -2.81 3.19
CA GLY A 335 -16.88 -3.58 2.79
C GLY A 335 -17.12 -3.58 1.28
N PRO A 336 -18.23 -4.19 0.85
CA PRO A 336 -18.43 -4.58 -0.54
C PRO A 336 -18.66 -3.42 -1.51
N ALA A 337 -19.02 -2.24 -0.99
CA ALA A 337 -19.28 -1.06 -1.80
C ALA A 337 -17.99 -0.28 -2.18
N THR A 338 -16.88 -0.50 -1.47
CA THR A 338 -15.59 0.18 -1.72
C THR A 338 -14.60 -0.80 -2.32
N THR A 339 -14.02 -0.47 -3.47
CA THR A 339 -13.09 -1.37 -4.17
C THR A 339 -11.71 -1.39 -3.51
N VAL A 340 -11.29 -2.55 -3.02
CA VAL A 340 -9.92 -2.80 -2.52
C VAL A 340 -9.17 -3.57 -3.60
N SER A 341 -8.34 -2.87 -4.36
CA SER A 341 -7.78 -3.41 -5.59
C SER A 341 -6.27 -3.51 -5.53
N VAL A 342 -5.71 -4.62 -6.01
CA VAL A 342 -4.26 -4.82 -6.13
C VAL A 342 -3.81 -4.65 -7.59
N PRO A 343 -2.59 -4.16 -7.85
CA PRO A 343 -2.03 -4.06 -9.20
C PRO A 343 -2.05 -5.41 -9.93
N CYS A 344 -2.32 -5.37 -11.24
CA CYS A 344 -2.17 -6.49 -12.16
C CYS A 344 -1.34 -6.07 -13.38
N TYR A 345 -0.92 -7.04 -14.20
CA TYR A 345 -0.01 -6.81 -15.32
C TYR A 345 -0.66 -6.08 -16.51
N ASN A 346 -1.99 -6.11 -16.62
CA ASN A 346 -2.75 -5.58 -17.75
C ASN A 346 -3.61 -4.37 -17.38
N GLY A 347 -3.30 -3.67 -16.29
CA GLY A 347 -4.08 -2.53 -15.78
C GLY A 347 -5.45 -2.90 -15.19
N VAL A 348 -5.93 -4.15 -15.33
CA VAL A 348 -7.16 -4.62 -14.70
C VAL A 348 -6.88 -4.86 -13.23
N ARG A 349 -7.35 -3.97 -12.37
CA ARG A 349 -7.15 -4.13 -10.93
C ARG A 349 -8.00 -5.30 -10.40
N VAL A 350 -7.39 -6.19 -9.63
CA VAL A 350 -8.09 -7.36 -9.03
C VAL A 350 -8.48 -7.02 -7.61
N GLU A 351 -9.71 -7.36 -7.22
CA GLU A 351 -10.17 -7.13 -5.85
C GLU A 351 -9.65 -8.22 -4.91
N VAL A 352 -8.91 -7.83 -3.86
CA VAL A 352 -8.33 -8.76 -2.88
C VAL A 352 -8.52 -8.19 -1.47
N ARG A 353 -9.34 -8.86 -0.66
CA ARG A 353 -9.70 -8.44 0.70
C ARG A 353 -9.18 -9.37 1.78
N THR A 354 -9.17 -10.68 1.51
CA THR A 354 -8.80 -11.69 2.50
C THR A 354 -7.53 -12.45 2.11
N ALA A 355 -6.84 -13.01 3.11
CA ALA A 355 -5.64 -13.81 2.86
C ALA A 355 -5.93 -15.00 1.91
N GLY A 356 -7.11 -15.62 2.03
CA GLY A 356 -7.55 -16.68 1.11
C GLY A 356 -7.69 -16.19 -0.34
N GLN A 357 -8.24 -14.99 -0.56
CA GLN A 357 -8.31 -14.38 -1.89
C GLN A 357 -6.91 -14.02 -2.42
N ALA A 358 -6.02 -13.54 -1.56
CA ALA A 358 -4.64 -13.26 -1.92
C ALA A 358 -3.89 -14.52 -2.35
N VAL A 359 -4.04 -15.63 -1.63
CA VAL A 359 -3.46 -16.93 -1.97
C VAL A 359 -4.03 -17.44 -3.30
N ALA A 360 -5.35 -17.33 -3.51
CA ALA A 360 -5.98 -17.73 -4.76
C ALA A 360 -5.48 -16.90 -5.96
N GLU A 361 -5.36 -15.57 -5.79
CA GLU A 361 -4.85 -14.68 -6.82
C GLU A 361 -3.36 -14.92 -7.10
N LEU A 362 -2.54 -15.17 -6.07
CA LEU A 362 -1.15 -15.58 -6.23
C LEU A 362 -1.06 -16.90 -7.01
N GLY A 363 -1.87 -17.90 -6.65
CA GLY A 363 -1.95 -19.18 -7.35
C GLY A 363 -2.34 -19.00 -8.81
N ARG A 364 -3.31 -18.14 -9.11
CA ARG A 364 -3.71 -17.79 -10.48
C ARG A 364 -2.55 -17.16 -11.27
N ARG A 365 -1.79 -16.24 -10.66
CA ARG A 365 -0.62 -15.60 -11.29
C ARG A 365 0.52 -16.59 -11.52
N LEU A 366 0.78 -17.49 -10.57
CA LEU A 366 1.80 -18.53 -10.70
C LEU A 366 1.42 -19.58 -11.75
N ALA A 367 0.13 -19.94 -11.87
CA ALA A 367 -0.35 -20.86 -12.89
C ALA A 367 -0.21 -20.31 -14.31
N LEU A 368 -0.08 -18.99 -14.47
CA LEU A 368 0.23 -18.38 -15.76
C LEU A 368 1.71 -18.52 -16.14
N LEU A 369 2.61 -18.97 -15.26
CA LEU A 369 4.01 -19.20 -15.61
C LEU A 369 4.13 -20.36 -16.61
N VAL A 370 4.67 -20.07 -17.79
CA VAL A 370 4.84 -21.01 -18.92
C VAL A 370 6.21 -21.65 -18.91
N LEU A 371 7.26 -20.92 -18.52
CA LEU A 371 8.62 -21.45 -18.42
C LEU A 371 9.27 -20.99 -17.12
N THR A 372 9.80 -21.96 -16.37
CA THR A 372 10.76 -21.72 -15.29
C THR A 372 12.08 -21.20 -15.85
N LEU A 373 12.89 -20.57 -14.99
CA LEU A 373 14.25 -20.12 -15.37
C LEU A 373 15.11 -21.28 -15.89
N GLN A 374 14.93 -22.48 -15.34
CA GLN A 374 15.66 -23.68 -15.72
C GLN A 374 15.26 -24.18 -17.11
N GLN A 375 13.95 -24.21 -17.41
CA GLN A 375 13.44 -24.55 -18.75
C GLN A 375 13.91 -23.54 -19.81
N LEU A 376 13.91 -22.24 -19.48
CA LEU A 376 14.40 -21.20 -20.39
C LEU A 376 15.90 -21.33 -20.66
N ASP A 377 16.70 -21.57 -19.62
CA ASP A 377 18.15 -21.76 -19.75
C ASP A 377 18.48 -23.00 -20.59
N LEU A 378 17.72 -24.08 -20.41
CA LEU A 378 17.83 -25.28 -21.22
C LEU A 378 17.53 -24.99 -22.71
N MET A 379 16.45 -24.27 -23.01
CA MET A 379 16.09 -23.88 -24.37
C MET A 379 17.17 -22.97 -25.00
N ASN A 380 17.70 -22.02 -24.25
CA ASN A 380 18.71 -21.08 -24.74
C ASN A 380 20.08 -21.72 -24.95
N ARG A 381 20.46 -22.70 -24.11
CA ARG A 381 21.72 -23.45 -24.26
C ARG A 381 21.73 -24.36 -25.49
N ASN A 382 20.55 -24.71 -26.00
CA ASN A 382 20.33 -25.62 -27.12
C ASN A 382 21.23 -26.89 -27.07
N PRO A 383 21.25 -27.61 -25.93
CA PRO A 383 22.05 -28.82 -25.80
C PRO A 383 21.54 -29.91 -26.75
N ARG A 384 22.46 -30.71 -27.33
CA ARG A 384 22.12 -31.77 -28.29
C ARG A 384 21.28 -32.91 -27.70
N LEU A 385 21.41 -33.16 -26.39
CA LEU A 385 20.71 -34.21 -25.65
C LEU A 385 20.28 -33.65 -24.30
N VAL A 386 19.02 -33.87 -23.94
CA VAL A 386 18.43 -33.46 -22.67
C VAL A 386 17.65 -34.63 -22.09
N CYS A 387 17.81 -34.86 -20.80
CA CYS A 387 16.89 -35.67 -20.01
C CYS A 387 16.07 -34.72 -19.12
N LEU A 388 14.75 -34.70 -19.32
CA LEU A 388 13.84 -33.92 -18.48
C LEU A 388 13.25 -34.85 -17.43
N THR A 389 13.36 -34.47 -16.16
CA THR A 389 12.79 -35.22 -15.03
C THR A 389 12.07 -34.25 -14.12
N GLY A 390 10.82 -34.56 -13.76
CA GLY A 390 10.04 -33.76 -12.83
C GLY A 390 8.77 -34.47 -12.37
N PRO A 391 8.17 -34.03 -11.26
CA PRO A 391 6.87 -34.52 -10.83
C PRO A 391 5.79 -34.19 -11.89
N PRO A 392 4.68 -34.95 -11.95
CA PRO A 392 3.58 -34.64 -12.86
C PRO A 392 3.10 -33.19 -12.72
N GLY A 393 2.89 -32.51 -13.85
CA GLY A 393 2.34 -31.14 -13.88
C GLY A 393 3.37 -30.00 -13.93
N THR A 394 4.67 -30.29 -14.11
CA THR A 394 5.72 -29.25 -14.19
C THR A 394 5.95 -28.63 -15.57
N GLY A 395 5.11 -28.99 -16.57
CA GLY A 395 5.42 -28.75 -17.98
C GLY A 395 6.58 -29.63 -18.40
#